data_AF-A0A355R1S3-F1
#
_entry.id   AF-A0A355R1S3-F1
#
_cell.length_a   1.000
_cell.length_b   1.000
_cell.length_c   1.000
_cell.angle_alpha   90.00
_cell.angle_beta   90.00
_cell.angle_gamma   90.00
#
_symmetry.space_group_name_H-M   'P 1'
#
loop_
_entity.id
_entity.type
_entity.pdbx_description
1 polymer ?
#
loop_
_entity_poly.entity_id
_entity_poly.type
_entity_poly.pdbx_seq_one_letter_code
_entity_poly.pdbx_strand_id
1 'polypeptide(L)' 'MNTRIDPSQHLLGQGPLINRERLWQSLMDLAQLGATAKGGVCRLALTDLDRQA' A
#
# COMPACT_ATOMS: atom_id res chain seq x y z
N MET A 1 -3.08 -25.07 40.19
CA MET A 1 -3.38 -24.78 38.77
C MET A 1 -4.18 -23.49 38.70
N ASN A 2 -3.75 -22.52 37.89
CA ASN A 2 -4.54 -21.47 37.22
C ASN A 2 -3.56 -20.39 36.74
N THR A 3 -2.99 -20.62 35.57
CA THR A 3 -2.11 -19.68 34.87
C THR A 3 -2.95 -18.48 34.47
N ARG A 4 -2.68 -17.31 35.06
CA ARG A 4 -3.32 -16.06 34.68
C ARG A 4 -2.85 -15.71 33.27
N ILE A 5 -3.74 -15.78 32.29
CA ILE A 5 -3.49 -15.27 30.95
C ILE A 5 -3.51 -13.74 31.06
N ASP A 6 -2.35 -13.12 30.94
CA ASP A 6 -2.21 -11.67 30.85
C ASP A 6 -2.59 -11.24 29.41
N PRO A 7 -3.67 -10.47 29.21
CA PRO A 7 -4.09 -10.01 27.89
C PRO A 7 -3.05 -9.16 27.17
N SER A 8 -2.09 -8.57 27.90
CA SER A 8 -1.03 -7.73 27.33
C SER A 8 0.04 -8.54 26.58
N GLN A 9 0.12 -9.86 26.80
CA GLN A 9 1.11 -10.73 26.15
C GLN A 9 0.68 -11.19 24.74
N HIS A 10 -0.59 -11.04 24.36
CA HIS A 10 -1.13 -11.49 23.06
C HIS A 10 -1.15 -10.41 21.97
N LEU A 11 -0.84 -9.14 22.28
CA LEU A 11 -0.93 -8.02 21.34
C LEU A 11 0.43 -7.56 20.75
N LEU A 12 1.51 -8.29 21.00
CA LEU A 12 2.74 -8.11 20.22
C LEU A 12 2.57 -8.89 18.92
N GLY A 13 1.81 -8.33 17.99
CA GLY A 13 1.55 -8.89 16.67
C GLY A 13 2.84 -9.33 16.00
N GLN A 14 3.07 -10.65 15.95
CA GLN A 14 4.27 -11.28 15.39
C GLN A 14 4.14 -11.46 13.87
N GLY A 15 3.65 -10.43 13.19
CA GLY A 15 3.49 -10.42 11.74
C GLY A 15 4.21 -9.21 11.13
N PRO A 16 4.74 -9.32 9.91
CA PRO A 16 5.34 -8.18 9.23
C PRO A 16 4.30 -7.05 9.08
N LEU A 17 4.66 -5.86 9.56
CA LEU A 17 3.84 -4.66 9.41
C LEU A 17 4.08 -4.01 8.04
N ILE A 18 3.05 -3.34 7.52
CA ILE A 18 3.16 -2.58 6.26
C ILE A 18 3.92 -1.27 6.51
N ASN A 19 4.90 -0.98 5.65
CA ASN A 19 5.51 0.34 5.58
C ASN A 19 4.57 1.30 4.82
N ARG A 20 3.86 2.14 5.57
CA ARG A 20 2.86 3.09 5.04
C ARG A 20 3.47 4.13 4.11
N GLU A 21 4.63 4.67 4.47
CA GLU A 21 5.30 5.72 3.70
C GLU A 21 5.73 5.19 2.33
N ARG A 22 6.36 4.01 2.32
CA ARG A 22 6.76 3.34 1.08
C ARG A 22 5.55 3.07 0.18
N LEU A 23 4.46 2.55 0.76
CA LEU A 23 3.23 2.28 0.01
C LEU A 23 2.68 3.55 -0.62
N TRP A 24 2.59 4.62 0.17
CA TRP A 24 2.09 5.91 -0.32
C TRP A 24 2.96 6.46 -1.45
N GLN A 25 4.29 6.41 -1.30
CA GLN A 25 5.21 6.83 -2.34
C GLN A 25 5.00 6.04 -3.65
N SER A 26 4.89 4.72 -3.58
CA SER A 26 4.65 3.89 -4.78
C SER A 26 3.32 4.22 -5.48
N LEU A 27 2.27 4.58 -4.72
CA LEU A 27 1.00 5.02 -5.30
C LEU A 27 1.14 6.36 -6.02
N MET A 28 1.87 7.30 -5.43
CA MET A 28 2.10 8.61 -6.04
C MET A 28 2.98 8.51 -7.29
N ASP A 29 4.02 7.69 -7.26
CA ASP A 29 4.91 7.44 -8.39
C ASP A 29 4.11 6.85 -9.58
N LEU A 30 3.26 5.85 -9.31
CA LEU A 30 2.42 5.24 -10.34
C LEU A 30 1.37 6.22 -10.89
N ALA A 31 0.81 7.10 -10.03
CA ALA A 31 -0.19 8.08 -10.44
C ALA A 31 0.33 9.11 -11.46
N GLN A 32 1.65 9.31 -11.55
CA GLN A 32 2.24 10.17 -12.58
C GLN A 32 2.10 9.57 -14.00
N LEU A 33 2.02 8.25 -14.11
CA LEU A 33 1.85 7.55 -15.38
C LEU A 33 0.38 7.67 -15.86
N GLY A 34 0.13 8.64 -16.74
CA GLY A 34 -1.21 8.93 -17.25
C GLY A 34 -1.96 9.99 -16.45
N ALA A 35 -1.23 10.82 -15.69
CA ALA A 35 -1.80 11.97 -15.00
C ALA A 35 -2.59 12.88 -15.95
N THR A 36 -3.76 13.31 -15.50
CA THR A 36 -4.65 14.21 -16.23
C THR A 36 -4.63 15.61 -15.60
N ALA A 37 -4.99 16.64 -16.37
CA ALA A 37 -5.03 18.02 -15.88
C ALA A 37 -5.99 18.24 -14.69
N LYS A 38 -6.95 17.33 -14.48
CA LYS A 38 -7.90 17.37 -13.36
C LYS A 38 -7.44 16.55 -12.14
N GLY A 39 -6.24 15.99 -12.16
CA GLY A 39 -5.68 15.21 -11.06
C GLY A 39 -6.10 13.73 -11.01
N GLY A 40 -6.76 13.22 -12.05
CA GLY A 40 -7.02 11.77 -12.21
C GLY A 40 -5.97 11.07 -13.07
N VAL A 41 -6.14 9.76 -13.29
CA VAL A 41 -5.30 8.94 -14.19
C VAL A 41 -6.14 8.43 -15.35
N CYS A 42 -5.65 8.62 -16.58
CA CYS A 42 -6.21 8.00 -17.79
C CYS A 42 -5.17 7.06 -18.40
N ARG A 43 -5.16 5.81 -17.92
CA ARG A 43 -4.29 4.74 -18.42
C ARG A 43 -5.16 3.62 -18.95
N LEU A 44 -5.39 3.62 -20.27
CA LEU A 44 -6.23 2.64 -20.93
C LEU A 44 -5.45 1.33 -21.14
N ALA A 45 -6.12 0.20 -20.96
CA ALA A 45 -5.53 -1.11 -21.13
C ALA A 45 -4.93 -1.30 -22.54
N LEU A 46 -3.80 -2.01 -22.62
CA LEU A 46 -3.07 -2.33 -23.86
C LEU A 46 -2.51 -1.12 -24.63
N THR A 47 -2.42 0.05 -23.98
CA THR A 47 -1.70 1.20 -24.54
C THR A 47 -0.22 1.15 -24.15
N ASP A 48 0.62 1.88 -24.90
CA ASP A 48 2.04 2.01 -24.56
C ASP A 48 2.26 2.62 -23.17
N LEU A 49 1.32 3.44 -22.70
CA LEU A 49 1.32 4.03 -21.37
C LEU A 49 1.06 2.99 -20.28
N ASP A 50 0.20 2.00 -20.55
CA ASP A 50 -0.09 0.89 -19.63
C ASP A 50 1.12 -0.05 -19.44
N ARG A 51 1.97 -0.16 -20.47
CA ARG A 51 3.21 -0.95 -20.44
C ARG A 51 4.35 -0.32 -19.63
N GLN A 52 4.26 0.95 -19.25
CA GLN A 52 5.37 1.68 -18.60
C GLN A 52 5.47 1.45 -17.07
N ALA A 53 4.62 0.60 -16.50
CA ALA A 53 4.58 0.30 -15.07
C ALA A 53 5.54 -0.84 -14.67
#